data_AF-A0A0R3N7W5-F1
#
_entry.id   AF-A0A0R3N7W5-F1
#
_cell.length_a   1.000
_cell.length_b   1.000
_cell.length_c   1.000
_cell.angle_alpha   90.00
_cell.angle_beta   90.00
_cell.angle_gamma   90.00
#
_symmetry.space_group_name_H-M   'P 1'
#
loop_
_entity.id
_entity.type
_entity.pdbx_description
1 polymer ?
#
loop_
_entity_poly.entity_id
_entity_poly.type
_entity_poly.pdbx_seq_one_letter_code
_entity_poly.pdbx_strand_id
1 'polypeptide(L)'
;MAKTARRPQYASTAQLEKFLNQAFQTTDSRQVCLALGEAVRAQNVTAIAIASGIERAHLYGAFVSERGPRLSTVTKVITALRLRLVTLQPSASTLEGYSSQQPVHGHLRYSTPAGVAELLNPALATSNLRAICATFGEIIRAQENVTEFARRIQIGRTRLYRSFMGDRSPEFTTVLTILGAFGLQLRVERVSKRKASLDPYSTRSLGKSAELGKSAEMVFPQQLPVEFPPMVEA
;
A
#
# COMPACT_ATOMS: atom_id res chain seq x y z
N MET A 1 -29.60 -13.14 28.55
CA MET A 1 -28.72 -12.33 27.67
C MET A 1 -28.02 -13.25 26.68
N ALA A 2 -28.52 -13.35 25.45
CA ALA A 2 -28.01 -14.27 24.44
C ALA A 2 -26.73 -13.72 23.82
N LYS A 3 -25.61 -14.42 24.06
CA LYS A 3 -24.32 -14.16 23.43
C LYS A 3 -24.38 -14.70 22.01
N THR A 4 -24.97 -13.95 21.08
CA THR A 4 -25.02 -14.30 19.66
C THR A 4 -23.60 -14.35 19.12
N ALA A 5 -23.03 -15.55 19.05
CA ALA A 5 -21.83 -15.82 18.29
C ALA A 5 -22.15 -15.49 16.81
N ARG A 6 -21.81 -14.26 16.38
CA ARG A 6 -21.87 -13.89 14.96
C ARG A 6 -20.95 -14.87 14.23
N ARG A 7 -21.54 -15.69 13.35
CA ARG A 7 -20.80 -16.49 12.34
C ARG A 7 -19.77 -15.58 11.66
N PRO A 8 -18.60 -16.11 11.24
CA PRO A 8 -17.67 -15.31 10.45
C PRO A 8 -18.38 -14.89 9.16
N GLN A 9 -18.79 -13.62 9.08
CA GLN A 9 -19.53 -13.06 7.94
C GLN A 9 -18.70 -13.13 6.63
N TYR A 10 -17.38 -13.30 6.74
CA TYR A 10 -16.46 -13.48 5.63
C TYR A 10 -15.53 -14.67 5.92
N ALA A 11 -15.79 -15.81 5.28
CA ALA A 11 -15.05 -17.05 5.48
C ALA A 11 -13.70 -17.08 4.75
N SER A 12 -13.47 -16.18 3.78
CA SER A 12 -12.22 -16.10 3.02
C SER A 12 -11.71 -14.67 2.83
N THR A 13 -10.40 -14.54 2.61
CA THR A 13 -9.77 -13.28 2.23
C THR A 13 -10.30 -12.72 0.91
N ALA A 14 -10.78 -13.57 0.00
CA ALA A 14 -11.41 -13.15 -1.25
C ALA A 14 -12.77 -12.46 -1.02
N GLN A 15 -13.55 -12.95 -0.04
CA GLN A 15 -14.80 -12.29 0.35
C GLN A 15 -14.55 -10.94 1.02
N LEU A 16 -13.53 -10.85 1.88
CA LEU A 16 -13.10 -9.58 2.47
C LEU A 16 -12.63 -8.58 1.42
N GLU A 17 -11.80 -9.01 0.46
CA GLU A 17 -11.34 -8.18 -0.64
C GLU A 17 -12.52 -7.62 -1.43
N LYS A 18 -13.48 -8.47 -1.83
CA LYS A 18 -14.67 -8.03 -2.56
C LYS A 18 -15.49 -7.02 -1.76
N PHE A 19 -15.76 -7.31 -0.49
CA PHE A 19 -16.53 -6.44 0.40
C PHE A 19 -15.88 -5.06 0.58
N LEU A 20 -14.58 -5.03 0.92
CA LEU A 20 -13.86 -3.77 1.08
C LEU A 20 -13.75 -3.00 -0.24
N ASN A 21 -13.57 -3.69 -1.37
CA ASN A 21 -13.54 -3.07 -2.69
C ASN A 21 -14.89 -2.51 -3.15
N GLN A 22 -16.02 -2.99 -2.59
CA GLN A 22 -17.32 -2.35 -2.77
C GLN A 22 -17.43 -1.09 -1.91
N ALA A 23 -16.99 -1.14 -0.65
CA ALA A 23 -16.97 0.04 0.21
C ALA A 23 -16.08 1.15 -0.38
N PHE A 24 -14.90 0.81 -0.89
CA PHE A 24 -14.03 1.80 -1.51
C PHE A 24 -14.56 2.38 -2.83
N GLN A 25 -15.63 1.84 -3.43
CA GLN A 25 -16.32 2.46 -4.57
C GLN A 25 -17.14 3.68 -4.17
N THR A 26 -17.43 3.85 -2.89
CA THR A 26 -18.14 5.03 -2.41
C THR A 26 -17.15 6.18 -2.18
N THR A 27 -17.60 7.41 -2.45
CA THR A 27 -16.91 8.64 -2.06
C THR A 27 -17.11 8.98 -0.59
N ASP A 28 -17.91 8.19 0.14
CA ASP A 28 -18.22 8.41 1.55
C ASP A 28 -17.16 7.77 2.47
N SER A 29 -16.24 8.62 2.92
CA SER A 29 -15.17 8.22 3.85
C SER A 29 -15.67 7.58 5.14
N ARG A 30 -16.87 7.93 5.63
CA ARG A 30 -17.45 7.35 6.84
C ARG A 30 -17.90 5.92 6.58
N GLN A 31 -18.56 5.67 5.45
CA GLN A 31 -18.93 4.32 5.04
C GLN A 31 -17.71 3.42 4.88
N VAL A 32 -16.65 3.93 4.25
CA VAL A 32 -15.38 3.21 4.12
C VAL A 32 -14.81 2.83 5.49
N CYS A 33 -14.80 3.77 6.45
CA CYS A 33 -14.31 3.50 7.81
C CYS A 33 -15.17 2.45 8.52
N LEU A 34 -16.50 2.55 8.41
CA LEU A 34 -17.42 1.58 9.02
C LEU A 34 -17.24 0.18 8.44
N ALA A 35 -17.08 0.06 7.12
CA ALA A 35 -16.81 -1.20 6.44
C ALA A 35 -15.49 -1.83 6.89
N LEU A 36 -14.42 -1.04 7.04
CA LEU A 36 -13.17 -1.52 7.63
C LEU A 36 -13.37 -2.04 9.06
N GLY A 37 -14.13 -1.31 9.88
CA GLY A 37 -14.45 -1.74 11.24
C GLY A 37 -15.27 -3.03 11.28
N GLU A 38 -16.22 -3.21 10.36
CA GLU A 38 -16.99 -4.45 10.19
C GLU A 38 -16.09 -5.62 9.76
N ALA A 39 -15.22 -5.41 8.79
CA ALA A 39 -14.24 -6.41 8.35
C ALA A 39 -13.35 -6.89 9.51
N VAL A 40 -12.88 -5.96 10.37
CA VAL A 40 -12.11 -6.31 11.58
C VAL A 40 -12.95 -7.14 12.55
N ARG A 41 -14.18 -6.71 12.84
CA ARG A 41 -15.08 -7.39 13.80
C ARG A 41 -15.56 -8.76 13.32
N ALA A 42 -15.64 -8.97 12.02
CA ALA A 42 -16.04 -10.25 11.42
C ALA A 42 -14.91 -11.29 11.39
N GLN A 43 -13.70 -10.91 11.79
CA GLN A 43 -12.51 -11.76 11.85
C GLN A 43 -12.05 -11.99 13.29
N ASN A 44 -10.96 -12.76 13.46
CA ASN A 44 -10.35 -12.95 14.78
C ASN A 44 -9.58 -11.69 15.21
N VAL A 45 -10.27 -10.79 15.93
CA VAL A 45 -9.72 -9.51 16.41
C VAL A 45 -8.46 -9.71 17.26
N THR A 46 -8.35 -10.81 18.02
CA THR A 46 -7.14 -11.12 18.80
C THR A 46 -5.95 -11.39 17.88
N ALA A 47 -6.14 -12.19 16.83
CA ALA A 47 -5.10 -12.43 15.84
C ALA A 47 -4.71 -11.14 15.10
N ILE A 48 -5.67 -10.28 14.77
CA ILE A 48 -5.42 -8.97 14.14
C ILE A 48 -4.62 -8.07 15.08
N ALA A 49 -4.98 -8.00 16.36
CA ALA A 49 -4.25 -7.20 17.35
C ALA A 49 -2.78 -7.62 17.47
N ILE A 50 -2.54 -8.94 17.55
CA ILE A 50 -1.18 -9.50 17.59
C ILE A 50 -0.42 -9.17 16.30
N ALA A 51 -1.00 -9.43 15.13
CA ALA A 51 -0.33 -9.23 13.85
C ALA A 51 -0.08 -7.74 13.51
N SER A 52 -0.97 -6.84 13.96
CA SER A 52 -0.85 -5.40 13.72
C SER A 52 -0.03 -4.66 14.79
N GLY A 53 0.18 -5.28 15.95
CA GLY A 53 0.74 -4.61 17.13
C GLY A 53 -0.15 -3.47 17.64
N ILE A 54 -1.47 -3.59 17.46
CA ILE A 54 -2.47 -2.61 17.92
C ILE A 54 -3.28 -3.26 19.03
N GLU A 55 -3.49 -2.53 20.12
CA GLU A 55 -4.31 -3.03 21.22
C GLU A 55 -5.75 -3.30 20.78
N ARG A 56 -6.33 -4.38 21.31
CA ARG A 56 -7.71 -4.80 20.99
C ARG A 56 -8.72 -3.69 21.29
N ALA A 57 -8.55 -2.98 22.41
CA ALA A 57 -9.41 -1.87 22.79
C ALA A 57 -9.41 -0.76 21.73
N HIS A 58 -8.24 -0.44 21.19
CA HIS A 58 -8.09 0.53 20.11
C HIS A 58 -8.80 0.06 18.83
N LEU A 59 -8.68 -1.23 18.46
CA LEU A 59 -9.34 -1.77 17.25
C LEU A 59 -10.87 -1.66 17.28
N TYR A 60 -11.51 -1.76 18.45
CA TYR A 60 -12.97 -1.62 18.54
C TYR A 60 -13.47 -0.19 18.28
N GLY A 61 -12.70 0.83 18.67
CA GLY A 61 -13.10 2.23 18.56
C GLY A 61 -12.56 2.96 17.32
N ALA A 62 -11.42 2.54 16.78
CA ALA A 62 -10.68 3.28 15.74
C ALA A 62 -11.52 3.63 14.51
N PHE A 63 -12.42 2.72 14.11
CA PHE A 63 -13.21 2.81 12.88
C PHE A 63 -14.60 3.44 13.05
N VAL A 64 -14.99 3.75 14.30
CA VAL A 64 -16.31 4.32 14.62
C VAL A 64 -16.24 5.82 14.89
N SER A 65 -15.05 6.34 15.18
CA SER A 65 -14.85 7.76 15.46
C SER A 65 -15.22 8.63 14.25
N GLU A 66 -15.77 9.82 14.50
CA GLU A 66 -16.16 10.80 13.48
C GLU A 66 -14.99 11.23 12.58
N ARG A 67 -13.78 11.34 13.16
CA ARG A 67 -12.55 11.67 12.42
C ARG A 67 -11.95 10.49 11.66
N GLY A 68 -12.43 9.28 11.91
CA GLY A 68 -11.90 8.04 11.35
C GLY A 68 -10.52 7.64 11.92
N PRO A 69 -10.00 6.48 11.49
CA PRO A 69 -8.71 5.97 11.93
C PRO A 69 -7.54 6.75 11.33
N ARG A 70 -6.36 6.62 11.93
CA ARG A 70 -5.09 7.04 11.33
C ARG A 70 -4.74 6.12 10.16
N LEU A 71 -4.08 6.65 9.12
CA LEU A 71 -3.54 5.84 8.03
C LEU A 71 -2.66 4.70 8.55
N SER A 72 -1.82 4.94 9.56
CA SER A 72 -1.00 3.93 10.22
C SER A 72 -1.83 2.74 10.75
N THR A 73 -2.99 3.02 11.34
CA THR A 73 -3.90 2.00 11.86
C THR A 73 -4.50 1.20 10.70
N VAL A 74 -4.95 1.89 9.65
CA VAL A 74 -5.53 1.23 8.46
C VAL A 74 -4.50 0.34 7.78
N THR A 75 -3.30 0.85 7.50
CA THR A 75 -2.24 0.07 6.83
C THR A 75 -1.90 -1.19 7.62
N LYS A 76 -1.70 -1.07 8.95
CA LYS A 76 -1.42 -2.22 9.82
C LYS A 76 -2.56 -3.25 9.83
N VAL A 77 -3.81 -2.79 9.88
CA VAL A 77 -4.98 -3.68 9.86
C VAL A 77 -5.11 -4.38 8.51
N ILE A 78 -4.95 -3.66 7.39
CA ILE A 78 -4.99 -4.23 6.04
C ILE A 78 -3.91 -5.31 5.88
N THR A 79 -2.68 -5.04 6.33
CA THR A 79 -1.59 -6.03 6.35
C THR A 79 -1.93 -7.24 7.23
N ALA A 80 -2.51 -7.03 8.42
CA ALA A 80 -2.94 -8.11 9.31
C ALA A 80 -4.06 -8.98 8.71
N LEU A 81 -4.90 -8.40 7.84
CA LEU A 81 -5.91 -9.10 7.05
C LEU A 81 -5.34 -9.79 5.79
N ARG A 82 -4.02 -9.75 5.58
CA ARG A 82 -3.30 -10.27 4.40
C ARG A 82 -3.76 -9.64 3.08
N LEU A 83 -4.13 -8.38 3.17
CA LEU A 83 -4.46 -7.52 2.05
C LEU A 83 -3.38 -6.44 1.90
N ARG A 84 -3.30 -5.81 0.74
CA ARG A 84 -2.50 -4.61 0.49
C ARG A 84 -3.37 -3.52 -0.09
N LEU A 85 -3.04 -2.27 0.21
CA LEU A 85 -3.64 -1.11 -0.44
C LEU A 85 -3.04 -0.94 -1.83
N VAL A 86 -3.90 -0.60 -2.79
CA VAL A 86 -3.51 -0.14 -4.12
C VAL A 86 -4.41 1.02 -4.51
N THR A 87 -3.97 1.82 -5.47
CA THR A 87 -4.77 2.87 -6.10
C THR A 87 -4.95 2.55 -7.56
N LEU A 88 -6.17 2.81 -8.04
CA LEU A 88 -6.55 2.61 -9.43
C LEU A 88 -7.31 3.83 -9.90
N GLN A 89 -7.20 4.14 -11.19
CA GLN A 89 -8.09 5.08 -11.83
C GLN A 89 -9.44 4.39 -12.06
N PRO A 90 -10.57 4.92 -11.53
CA PRO A 90 -11.88 4.40 -11.87
C PRO A 90 -12.16 4.59 -13.36
N SER A 91 -12.72 3.57 -14.01
CA SER A 91 -13.13 3.66 -15.42
C SER A 91 -14.22 4.71 -15.59
N ALA A 92 -14.25 5.40 -16.75
CA ALA A 92 -15.15 6.52 -17.01
C ALA A 92 -16.64 6.25 -16.74
N SER A 93 -17.09 5.00 -16.85
CA SER A 93 -18.46 4.55 -16.52
C SER A 93 -18.83 4.61 -15.02
N THR A 94 -17.85 4.73 -14.13
CA THR A 94 -18.06 4.88 -12.66
C THR A 94 -18.02 6.36 -12.23
N LEU A 95 -17.68 7.28 -13.15
CA LEU A 95 -17.48 8.71 -12.86
C LEU A 95 -18.78 9.53 -12.75
N GLU A 96 -19.98 8.94 -12.81
CA GLU A 96 -21.24 9.70 -12.66
C GLU A 96 -21.33 10.49 -11.34
N GLY A 97 -20.55 10.11 -10.30
CA GLY A 97 -20.41 10.85 -9.05
C GLY A 97 -19.20 11.81 -8.96
N TYR A 98 -18.32 11.86 -9.97
CA TYR A 98 -17.08 12.66 -9.99
C TYR A 98 -17.17 13.91 -10.89
N SER A 99 -18.32 14.16 -11.53
CA SER A 99 -18.55 15.15 -12.61
C SER A 99 -18.38 16.65 -12.27
N SER A 100 -17.76 17.02 -11.15
CA SER A 100 -17.48 18.42 -10.82
C SER A 100 -16.01 18.70 -10.50
N GLN A 101 -15.12 17.72 -10.65
CA GLN A 101 -13.73 17.83 -10.21
C GLN A 101 -12.76 17.35 -11.30
N GLN A 102 -12.41 18.23 -12.25
CA GLN A 102 -11.31 17.98 -13.20
C GLN A 102 -10.02 17.62 -12.47
N PRO A 103 -9.30 16.54 -12.83
CA PRO A 103 -8.05 16.18 -12.14
C PRO A 103 -7.09 17.38 -12.11
N VAL A 104 -6.46 17.60 -10.96
CA VAL A 104 -5.55 18.74 -10.76
C VAL A 104 -4.28 18.47 -11.58
N HIS A 105 -3.89 19.43 -12.43
CA HIS A 105 -2.77 19.25 -13.34
C HIS A 105 -1.46 19.61 -12.60
N GLY A 106 -0.57 18.62 -12.39
CA GLY A 106 0.83 18.86 -12.04
C GLY A 106 1.70 19.06 -13.28
N HIS A 107 3.01 19.18 -13.12
CA HIS A 107 3.95 19.22 -14.25
C HIS A 107 4.30 17.79 -14.73
N LEU A 108 4.18 17.55 -16.05
CA LEU A 108 4.66 16.44 -16.90
C LEU A 108 4.36 14.96 -16.51
N ARG A 109 4.38 14.55 -15.23
CA ARG A 109 4.13 13.17 -14.75
C ARG A 109 3.00 13.04 -13.72
N TYR A 110 2.64 14.14 -13.06
CA TYR A 110 1.65 14.18 -11.97
C TYR A 110 0.27 14.71 -12.40
N SER A 111 0.12 14.98 -13.70
CA SER A 111 -1.08 15.59 -14.29
C SER A 111 -2.15 14.56 -14.65
N THR A 112 -1.79 13.28 -14.71
CA THR A 112 -2.72 12.19 -15.03
C THR A 112 -2.95 11.33 -13.80
N PRO A 113 -4.20 10.86 -13.56
CA PRO A 113 -4.45 9.90 -12.50
C PRO A 113 -3.57 8.65 -12.62
N ALA A 114 -3.36 8.15 -13.85
CA ALA A 114 -2.48 7.02 -14.12
C ALA A 114 -1.03 7.24 -13.63
N GLY A 115 -0.44 8.40 -13.90
CA GLY A 115 0.92 8.72 -13.45
C GLY A 115 1.02 8.83 -11.93
N VAL A 116 0.01 9.41 -11.27
CA VAL A 116 -0.05 9.47 -9.80
C VAL A 116 -0.16 8.07 -9.20
N ALA A 117 -0.99 7.18 -9.78
CA ALA A 117 -1.11 5.80 -9.33
C ALA A 117 0.19 4.99 -9.51
N GLU A 118 0.89 5.18 -10.63
CA GLU A 118 2.18 4.53 -10.93
C GLU A 118 3.22 4.83 -9.84
N LEU A 119 3.26 6.07 -9.36
CA LEU A 119 4.17 6.48 -8.28
C LEU A 119 3.71 6.02 -6.89
N LEU A 120 2.41 6.08 -6.62
CA LEU A 120 1.87 5.80 -5.29
C LEU A 120 1.78 4.30 -4.98
N ASN A 121 1.49 3.47 -5.97
CA ASN A 121 1.30 2.02 -5.79
C ASN A 121 2.53 1.29 -5.24
N PRO A 122 3.77 1.56 -5.69
CA PRO A 122 4.98 1.02 -5.07
C PRO A 122 5.05 1.33 -3.58
N ALA A 123 4.79 2.58 -3.17
CA ALA A 123 4.81 2.98 -1.78
C ALA A 123 3.72 2.28 -0.96
N LEU A 124 2.50 2.19 -1.48
CA LEU A 124 1.40 1.45 -0.84
C LEU A 124 1.69 -0.05 -0.70
N ALA A 125 2.36 -0.66 -1.67
CA ALA A 125 2.75 -2.07 -1.63
C ALA A 125 3.71 -2.39 -0.49
N THR A 126 4.53 -1.43 -0.04
CA THR A 126 5.43 -1.62 1.11
C THR A 126 4.69 -1.69 2.45
N SER A 127 3.44 -1.20 2.52
CA SER A 127 2.72 -0.99 3.79
C SER A 127 3.52 -0.15 4.81
N ASN A 128 4.52 0.61 4.36
CA ASN A 128 5.36 1.45 5.21
C ASN A 128 4.81 2.88 5.23
N LEU A 129 4.38 3.34 6.41
CA LEU A 129 3.79 4.67 6.59
C LEU A 129 4.70 5.80 6.09
N ARG A 130 6.02 5.72 6.36
CA ARG A 130 6.98 6.76 5.98
C ARG A 130 7.11 6.83 4.46
N ALA A 131 7.21 5.69 3.79
CA ALA A 131 7.25 5.62 2.33
C ALA A 131 5.96 6.21 1.71
N ILE A 132 4.80 5.79 2.21
CA ILE A 132 3.50 6.28 1.73
C ILE A 132 3.41 7.81 1.91
N CYS A 133 3.74 8.33 3.09
CA CYS A 133 3.67 9.77 3.36
C CYS A 133 4.66 10.56 2.51
N ALA A 134 5.89 10.06 2.32
CA ALA A 134 6.90 10.69 1.48
C ALA A 134 6.41 10.83 0.03
N THR A 135 5.84 9.76 -0.55
CA THR A 135 5.30 9.78 -1.91
C THR A 135 4.10 10.73 -2.05
N PHE A 136 3.18 10.75 -1.09
CA PHE A 136 2.12 11.78 -1.08
C PHE A 136 2.69 13.20 -1.01
N GLY A 137 3.72 13.42 -0.18
CA GLY A 137 4.40 14.70 -0.07
C GLY A 137 5.04 15.14 -1.38
N GLU A 138 5.68 14.23 -2.12
CA GLU A 138 6.24 14.45 -3.45
C GLU A 138 5.15 14.84 -4.46
N ILE A 139 4.07 14.06 -4.57
CA ILE A 139 2.95 14.32 -5.47
C ILE A 139 2.30 15.69 -5.19
N ILE A 140 2.12 16.03 -3.91
CA ILE A 140 1.55 17.31 -3.48
C ILE A 140 2.48 18.47 -3.83
N ARG A 141 3.80 18.34 -3.62
CA ARG A 141 4.78 19.38 -3.96
C ARG A 141 4.92 19.56 -5.46
N ALA A 142 4.65 18.52 -6.23
CA ALA A 142 4.68 18.59 -7.68
C ALA A 142 3.46 19.32 -8.30
N GLN A 143 2.48 19.72 -7.48
CA GLN A 143 1.37 20.54 -7.95
C GLN A 143 1.84 21.97 -8.25
N GLU A 144 1.41 22.51 -9.39
CA GLU A 144 1.73 23.88 -9.79
C GLU A 144 1.23 24.90 -8.75
N ASN A 145 0.05 24.65 -8.18
CA ASN A 145 -0.52 25.51 -7.14
C ASN A 145 -1.07 24.71 -5.94
N VAL A 146 -0.20 24.42 -4.97
CA VAL A 146 -0.58 23.74 -3.72
C VAL A 146 -1.63 24.50 -2.92
N THR A 147 -1.65 25.84 -3.01
CA THR A 147 -2.63 26.67 -2.30
C THR A 147 -4.02 26.50 -2.86
N GLU A 148 -4.15 26.48 -4.20
CA GLU A 148 -5.41 26.20 -4.86
C GLU A 148 -5.87 24.76 -4.61
N PHE A 149 -4.95 23.80 -4.70
CA PHE A 149 -5.22 22.40 -4.37
C PHE A 149 -5.83 22.25 -2.98
N ALA A 150 -5.17 22.81 -1.95
CA ALA A 150 -5.63 22.78 -0.56
C ALA A 150 -7.01 23.40 -0.39
N ARG A 151 -7.28 24.53 -1.06
CA ARG A 151 -8.59 25.20 -1.04
C ARG A 151 -9.67 24.32 -1.64
N ARG A 152 -9.40 23.71 -2.79
CA ARG A 152 -10.35 22.89 -3.55
C ARG A 152 -10.77 21.63 -2.78
N ILE A 153 -9.83 20.98 -2.11
CA ILE A 153 -10.13 19.81 -1.28
C ILE A 153 -10.60 20.17 0.13
N GLN A 154 -10.79 21.46 0.43
CA GLN A 154 -11.20 22.01 1.72
C GLN A 154 -10.32 21.57 2.90
N ILE A 155 -9.04 21.30 2.65
CA ILE A 155 -8.05 20.97 3.69
C ILE A 155 -7.12 22.16 3.86
N GLY A 156 -7.09 22.75 5.05
CA GLY A 156 -6.18 23.86 5.33
C GLY A 156 -4.72 23.49 5.06
N ARG A 157 -3.96 24.41 4.44
CA ARG A 157 -2.54 24.20 4.06
C ARG A 157 -1.70 23.62 5.21
N THR A 158 -1.82 24.18 6.41
CA THR A 158 -1.07 23.73 7.58
C THR A 158 -1.42 22.30 8.00
N ARG A 159 -2.65 21.83 7.73
CA ARG A 159 -3.01 20.42 7.95
C ARG A 159 -2.40 19.54 6.87
N LEU A 160 -2.51 19.93 5.60
CA LEU A 160 -1.90 19.22 4.47
C LEU A 160 -0.40 18.96 4.70
N TYR A 161 0.34 20.02 5.04
CA TYR A 161 1.79 19.94 5.32
C TYR A 161 2.09 19.06 6.55
N ARG A 162 1.40 19.27 7.68
CA ARG A 162 1.65 18.47 8.90
C ARG A 162 1.29 16.99 8.75
N SER A 163 0.38 16.65 7.84
CA SER A 163 -0.12 15.29 7.62
C SER A 163 0.81 14.43 6.77
N PHE A 164 1.53 15.02 5.80
CA PHE A 164 2.37 14.27 4.86
C PHE A 164 3.86 14.64 4.92
N MET A 165 4.21 15.72 5.63
CA MET A 165 5.59 16.21 5.76
C MET A 165 6.06 16.30 7.21
N GLY A 166 5.26 15.83 8.17
CA GLY A 166 5.63 15.75 9.59
C GLY A 166 5.68 14.31 10.09
N ASP A 167 6.00 14.12 11.37
CA ASP A 167 6.14 12.80 11.99
C ASP A 167 4.81 12.11 12.34
N ARG A 168 3.67 12.75 12.06
CA ARG A 168 2.36 12.24 12.45
C ARG A 168 1.67 11.54 11.29
N SER A 169 1.12 10.36 11.56
CA SER A 169 0.25 9.68 10.59
C SER A 169 -0.93 10.57 10.19
N PRO A 170 -1.23 10.72 8.89
CA PRO A 170 -2.42 11.43 8.43
C PRO A 170 -3.69 10.70 8.87
N GLU A 171 -4.80 11.44 8.96
CA GLU A 171 -6.14 10.85 9.07
C GLU A 171 -6.48 10.13 7.76
N PHE A 172 -7.09 8.95 7.86
CA PHE A 172 -7.39 8.16 6.67
C PHE A 172 -8.39 8.86 5.75
N THR A 173 -9.34 9.59 6.32
CA THR A 173 -10.31 10.44 5.60
C THR A 173 -9.59 11.47 4.72
N THR A 174 -8.55 12.13 5.24
CA THR A 174 -7.72 13.08 4.48
C THR A 174 -7.06 12.42 3.27
N VAL A 175 -6.57 11.18 3.44
CA VAL A 175 -5.96 10.42 2.34
C VAL A 175 -6.99 10.12 1.26
N LEU A 176 -8.20 9.68 1.62
CA LEU A 176 -9.28 9.42 0.68
C LEU A 176 -9.70 10.68 -0.09
N THR A 177 -9.80 11.83 0.59
CA THR A 177 -10.09 13.12 -0.06
C THR A 177 -9.04 13.50 -1.10
N ILE A 178 -7.75 13.33 -0.76
CA ILE A 178 -6.64 13.66 -1.67
C ILE A 178 -6.64 12.73 -2.89
N LEU A 179 -6.84 11.42 -2.69
CA LEU A 179 -6.96 10.47 -3.79
C LEU A 179 -8.12 10.83 -4.72
N GLY A 180 -9.30 11.16 -4.17
CA GLY A 180 -10.44 11.61 -4.95
C GLY A 180 -10.14 12.86 -5.78
N ALA A 181 -9.38 13.82 -5.24
CA ALA A 181 -8.97 15.02 -5.95
C ALA A 181 -8.01 14.74 -7.14
N PHE A 182 -7.25 13.66 -7.06
CA PHE A 182 -6.43 13.14 -8.17
C PHE A 182 -7.19 12.20 -9.11
N GLY A 183 -8.50 12.01 -8.91
CA GLY A 183 -9.29 11.04 -9.69
C GLY A 183 -8.85 9.60 -9.44
N LEU A 184 -8.32 9.31 -8.26
CA LEU A 184 -7.90 7.98 -7.85
C LEU A 184 -8.84 7.40 -6.81
N GLN A 185 -8.98 6.08 -6.88
CA GLN A 185 -9.76 5.31 -5.94
C GLN A 185 -8.85 4.30 -5.24
N LEU A 186 -9.02 4.16 -3.92
CA LEU A 186 -8.33 3.12 -3.17
C LEU A 186 -8.98 1.77 -3.46
N ARG A 187 -8.20 0.70 -3.51
CA ARG A 187 -8.65 -0.68 -3.49
C ARG A 187 -7.75 -1.50 -2.58
N VAL A 188 -8.22 -2.70 -2.25
CA VAL A 188 -7.43 -3.73 -1.63
C VAL A 188 -7.23 -4.89 -2.59
N GLU A 189 -6.05 -5.49 -2.52
CA GLU A 189 -5.72 -6.73 -3.21
C GLU A 189 -5.18 -7.76 -2.22
N ARG A 190 -5.43 -9.03 -2.48
CA ARG A 190 -4.84 -10.12 -1.69
C ARG A 190 -3.33 -10.17 -1.87
N VAL A 191 -2.61 -10.28 -0.76
CA VAL A 191 -1.18 -10.60 -0.79
C VAL A 191 -1.05 -12.11 -0.96
N SER A 192 -0.92 -12.57 -2.20
CA SER A 192 -0.56 -13.95 -2.49
C SER A 192 0.78 -14.26 -1.82
N LYS A 193 0.88 -15.36 -1.07
CA LYS A 193 2.22 -15.91 -0.77
C LYS A 193 2.89 -16.12 -2.12
N ARG A 194 4.00 -15.42 -2.40
CA ARG A 194 4.90 -15.87 -3.46
C ARG A 194 5.11 -17.35 -3.20
N LYS A 195 4.76 -18.20 -4.17
CA LYS A 195 5.24 -19.57 -4.21
C LYS A 195 6.75 -19.41 -4.25
N ALA A 196 7.42 -19.50 -3.10
CA ALA A 196 8.86 -19.61 -3.08
C ALA A 196 9.13 -20.86 -3.90
N SER A 197 9.58 -20.71 -5.14
CA SER A 197 10.17 -21.79 -5.90
C SER A 197 11.48 -22.12 -5.19
N LEU A 198 11.35 -22.84 -4.09
CA LEU A 198 12.44 -23.56 -3.45
C LEU A 198 12.64 -24.83 -4.27
N ASP A 199 13.35 -24.70 -5.39
CA ASP A 199 14.18 -25.78 -5.91
C ASP A 199 15.64 -25.32 -5.86
N PRO A 200 16.31 -25.41 -4.70
CA PRO A 200 17.76 -25.27 -4.62
C PRO A 200 18.52 -26.46 -5.25
N TYR A 201 17.81 -27.41 -5.88
CA TYR A 201 18.35 -28.63 -6.48
C TYR A 201 17.87 -28.87 -7.91
N SER A 202 17.65 -27.83 -8.73
CA SER A 202 17.60 -28.05 -10.19
C SER A 202 19.02 -28.33 -10.72
N THR A 203 19.51 -29.53 -10.41
CA THR A 203 20.69 -30.11 -11.04
C THR A 203 20.32 -30.42 -12.48
N ARG A 204 20.77 -29.55 -13.38
CA ARG A 204 21.38 -29.88 -14.68
C ARG A 204 21.05 -31.29 -15.19
N SER A 205 19.96 -31.42 -15.96
CA SER A 205 19.79 -32.57 -16.85
C SER A 205 20.74 -32.41 -18.04
N LEU A 206 21.90 -33.06 -17.94
CA LEU A 206 22.83 -33.27 -19.03
C LEU A 206 22.44 -34.55 -19.79
N GLY A 207 22.38 -34.45 -21.11
CA GLY A 207 22.15 -35.55 -22.06
C GLY A 207 21.18 -35.07 -23.15
N LYS A 208 21.52 -34.97 -24.44
CA LYS A 208 22.49 -35.68 -25.29
C LYS A 208 22.62 -34.81 -26.56
N SER A 209 23.80 -34.40 -27.01
CA SER A 209 24.48 -34.95 -28.21
C SER A 209 24.97 -33.79 -29.08
N ALA A 210 26.29 -33.64 -29.22
CA ALA A 210 26.98 -33.34 -30.47
C ALA A 210 28.47 -33.14 -30.18
N GLU A 211 29.27 -33.97 -30.83
CA GLU A 211 30.73 -33.99 -30.83
C GLU A 211 31.34 -32.67 -31.35
N LEU A 212 32.51 -32.28 -30.83
CA LEU A 212 33.75 -32.20 -31.60
C LEU A 212 34.90 -31.82 -30.66
N GLY A 213 35.98 -32.60 -30.72
CA GLY A 213 37.08 -32.56 -29.78
C GLY A 213 38.02 -31.35 -29.88
N LYS A 214 38.81 -31.16 -28.83
CA LYS A 214 40.27 -31.04 -28.88
C LYS A 214 40.83 -31.01 -27.46
N SER A 215 41.89 -31.79 -27.30
CA SER A 215 42.76 -31.85 -26.13
C SER A 215 43.31 -30.48 -25.75
N ALA A 216 43.23 -30.15 -24.46
CA ALA A 216 44.15 -29.22 -23.80
C ALA A 216 44.06 -29.44 -22.29
N GLU A 217 44.97 -30.26 -21.79
CA GLU A 217 45.43 -30.25 -20.41
C GLU A 217 45.95 -28.84 -20.09
N MET A 218 45.50 -28.20 -19.01
CA MET A 218 46.29 -27.22 -18.25
C MET A 218 45.56 -26.70 -17.00
N VAL A 219 46.08 -27.12 -15.84
CA VAL A 219 46.45 -26.29 -14.68
C VAL A 219 45.38 -25.36 -14.09
N PHE A 220 44.91 -25.72 -12.89
CA PHE A 220 44.34 -24.79 -11.92
C PHE A 220 45.46 -23.90 -11.34
N PRO A 221 45.41 -22.57 -11.47
CA PRO A 221 46.22 -21.71 -10.62
C PRO A 221 45.58 -21.61 -9.23
N GLN A 222 46.44 -21.87 -8.24
CA GLN A 222 46.23 -21.75 -6.81
C GLN A 222 45.90 -20.31 -6.39
N GLN A 223 45.18 -20.22 -5.28
CA GLN A 223 44.93 -19.07 -4.39
C GLN A 223 45.70 -17.77 -4.70
N LEU A 224 44.96 -16.71 -4.98
CA LEU A 224 45.46 -15.34 -4.92
C LEU A 224 45.67 -14.94 -3.44
N PRO A 225 46.84 -14.41 -3.06
CA PRO A 225 47.08 -13.91 -1.72
C PRO A 225 46.36 -12.56 -1.52
N VAL A 226 45.60 -12.48 -0.43
CA VAL A 226 44.98 -11.25 0.06
C VAL A 226 46.04 -10.45 0.79
N GLU A 227 46.58 -9.40 0.15
CA GLU A 227 47.37 -8.36 0.81
C GLU A 227 46.54 -7.07 0.86
N PHE A 228 46.23 -6.61 2.08
CA PHE A 228 45.64 -5.30 2.35
C PHE A 228 46.77 -4.31 2.69
N PRO A 229 46.89 -3.17 2.00
CA PRO A 229 47.83 -2.12 2.41
C PRO A 229 47.35 -1.41 3.69
N PRO A 230 48.27 -1.00 4.60
CA PRO A 230 47.92 -0.31 5.85
C PRO A 230 47.49 1.14 5.60
N MET A 231 46.52 1.61 6.42
CA MET A 231 46.05 2.99 6.46
C MET A 231 47.20 3.95 6.79
N VAL A 232 47.31 5.02 6.00
CA VAL A 232 48.06 6.22 6.35
C VAL A 232 47.12 7.15 7.12
N GLU A 233 47.45 7.42 8.39
CA GLU A 233 46.91 8.55 9.14
C GLU A 233 47.55 9.86 8.62
N ALA A 234 46.71 10.86 8.35
CA ALA A 234 47.08 12.27 8.29
C ALA A 234 45.87 13.10 8.75
#